data_AF-A0A828P306-F1
#
_entry.id   AF-A0A828P306-F1
#
_cell.length_a   1.000
_cell.length_b   1.000
_cell.length_c   1.000
_cell.angle_alpha   90.00
_cell.angle_beta   90.00
_cell.angle_gamma   90.00
#
_symmetry.space_group_name_H-M   'P 1'
#
loop_
_entity.id
_entity.type
_entity.pdbx_description
1 polymer ?
#
loop_
_entity_poly.entity_id
_entity_poly.type
_entity_poly.pdbx_seq_one_letter_code
_entity_poly.pdbx_strand_id
1 'polypeptide(L)'
;MKYIPVGVDIAKHLMQVHFVDEHTGEIIDKQVKREKFLEYFSNREPCLIGMEACGGSHHWARELQKLGHKVRLLKGRFVKAFVMGNKNDVMDARAIWLAVQQPVKSVAVKSEEQQATLGLHRMRQQLVKFRT
;
A
#
# COMPACT_ATOMS: atom_id res chain seq x y z
N MET A 1 -10.97 -15.01 11.43
CA MET A 1 -9.63 -15.26 10.87
C MET A 1 -8.73 -14.09 11.26
N LYS A 2 -7.62 -14.36 11.96
CA LYS A 2 -6.58 -13.37 12.26
C LYS A 2 -5.64 -13.33 11.07
N TYR A 3 -5.56 -12.20 10.39
CA TYR A 3 -4.68 -12.03 9.24
C TYR A 3 -3.32 -11.52 9.72
N ILE A 4 -2.23 -12.07 9.17
CA ILE A 4 -0.89 -11.52 9.42
C ILE A 4 -0.81 -10.12 8.80
N PRO A 5 -0.47 -9.07 9.57
CA PRO A 5 -0.29 -7.73 9.04
C PRO A 5 1.01 -7.63 8.25
N VAL A 6 0.94 -7.03 7.06
CA VAL A 6 2.08 -6.80 6.16
C VAL A 6 2.05 -5.33 5.74
N GLY A 7 3.15 -4.60 5.97
CA GLY A 7 3.34 -3.26 5.44
C GLY A 7 4.04 -3.32 4.09
N VAL A 8 3.52 -2.59 3.11
CA VAL A 8 4.12 -2.50 1.79
C VAL A 8 4.28 -1.04 1.40
N ASP A 9 5.52 -0.63 1.20
CA ASP A 9 5.83 0.62 0.52
C ASP A 9 6.12 0.35 -0.98
N ILE A 10 5.56 1.20 -1.84
CA ILE A 10 5.58 0.96 -3.29
C ILE A 10 6.34 2.05 -4.03
N ALA A 11 7.36 1.63 -4.78
CA ALA A 11 8.09 2.50 -5.70
C ALA A 11 7.93 2.04 -7.16
N LYS A 12 8.65 2.71 -8.06
CA LYS A 12 8.55 2.48 -9.51
C LYS A 12 9.01 1.09 -9.92
N HIS A 13 10.08 0.56 -9.31
CA HIS A 13 10.73 -0.69 -9.71
C HIS A 13 10.87 -1.72 -8.57
N LEU A 14 10.93 -1.24 -7.34
CA LEU A 14 11.08 -2.05 -6.13
C LEU A 14 9.94 -1.73 -5.18
N MET A 15 9.50 -2.75 -4.45
CA MET A 15 8.44 -2.67 -3.46
C MET A 15 9.02 -3.23 -2.17
N GLN A 16 9.02 -2.43 -1.12
CA GLN A 16 9.54 -2.84 0.18
C GLN A 16 8.41 -3.48 0.97
N VAL A 17 8.65 -4.71 1.43
CA VAL A 17 7.72 -5.48 2.24
C VAL A 17 8.28 -5.60 3.65
N HIS A 18 7.44 -5.34 4.65
CA HIS A 18 7.75 -5.51 6.07
C HIS A 18 6.64 -6.31 6.76
N PHE A 19 7.01 -7.35 7.51
CA PHE A 19 6.11 -8.04 8.44
C PHE A 19 6.92 -8.78 9.51
N VAL A 20 6.21 -9.23 10.55
CA VAL A 20 6.78 -10.08 11.60
C VAL A 20 6.09 -11.44 11.50
N ASP A 21 6.87 -12.51 11.48
CA ASP A 21 6.34 -13.88 11.53
C ASP A 21 5.75 -14.15 12.92
N GLU A 22 4.47 -14.53 12.99
CA GLU A 22 3.79 -14.73 14.27
C GLU A 22 4.28 -15.96 15.04
N HIS A 23 4.91 -16.93 14.38
CA HIS A 23 5.39 -18.17 14.98
C HIS A 23 6.84 -18.04 15.46
N THR A 24 7.71 -17.44 14.64
CA THR A 24 9.14 -17.33 14.96
C THR A 24 9.51 -16.00 15.59
N GLY A 25 8.68 -14.96 15.44
CA GLY A 25 9.00 -13.59 15.83
C GLY A 25 10.02 -12.91 14.92
N GLU A 26 10.41 -13.56 13.81
CA GLU A 26 11.39 -13.01 12.87
C GLU A 26 10.83 -11.79 12.15
N ILE A 27 11.64 -10.73 12.08
CA ILE A 27 11.33 -9.52 11.32
C ILE A 27 11.80 -9.73 9.89
N ILE A 28 10.87 -9.60 8.94
CA ILE A 28 11.14 -9.81 7.52
C ILE A 28 11.03 -8.47 6.80
N ASP A 29 12.19 -7.96 6.39
CA ASP A 29 12.37 -6.77 5.59
C ASP A 29 12.87 -7.17 4.19
N LYS A 30 12.00 -7.15 3.18
CA LYS A 30 12.30 -7.68 1.84
C LYS A 30 11.98 -6.70 0.73
N GLN A 31 12.96 -6.47 -0.14
CA GLN A 31 12.74 -5.81 -1.43
C GLN A 31 12.25 -6.82 -2.46
N VAL A 32 11.13 -6.51 -3.09
CA VAL A 32 10.53 -7.30 -4.16
C VAL A 32 10.50 -6.46 -5.44
N LYS A 33 11.02 -7.01 -6.54
CA LYS A 33 10.91 -6.36 -7.85
C LYS A 33 9.45 -6.27 -8.25
N ARG A 34 9.05 -5.16 -8.87
CA ARG A 34 7.67 -4.89 -9.30
C ARG A 34 7.04 -6.05 -10.08
N GLU A 35 7.78 -6.63 -11.01
CA GLU A 35 7.34 -7.76 -11.86
C GLU A 35 7.09 -9.05 -11.08
N LYS A 36 7.77 -9.22 -9.94
CA LYS A 36 7.69 -10.39 -9.06
C LYS A 36 6.76 -10.17 -7.87
N PHE A 37 6.12 -8.99 -7.78
CA PHE A 37 5.32 -8.62 -6.63
C PHE A 37 4.07 -9.49 -6.47
N LEU A 38 3.30 -9.72 -7.55
CA LEU A 38 2.12 -10.58 -7.46
C LEU A 38 2.49 -12.04 -7.21
N GLU A 39 3.55 -12.55 -7.84
CA GLU A 39 4.07 -13.89 -7.60
C GLU A 39 4.50 -14.08 -6.13
N TYR A 40 5.09 -13.05 -5.52
CA TYR A 40 5.46 -13.08 -4.12
C TYR A 40 4.25 -13.22 -3.19
N PHE A 41 3.11 -12.62 -3.52
CA PHE A 41 1.89 -12.71 -2.72
C PHE A 41 1.02 -13.93 -3.07
N SER A 42 1.03 -14.40 -4.31
CA SER A 42 0.28 -15.60 -4.71
C SER A 42 0.74 -16.87 -4.00
N ASN A 43 2.01 -16.91 -3.59
CA ASN A 43 2.60 -18.02 -2.86
C ASN A 43 2.41 -17.92 -1.33
N ARG A 44 1.54 -17.02 -0.85
CA ARG A 44 1.31 -16.77 0.57
C ARG A 44 -0.16 -16.96 0.92
N GLU A 45 -0.41 -17.34 2.17
CA GLU A 45 -1.76 -17.33 2.70
C GLU A 45 -2.36 -15.91 2.69
N PRO A 46 -3.70 -15.79 2.63
CA PRO A 46 -4.40 -14.51 2.76
C PRO A 46 -3.90 -13.72 3.98
N CYS A 47 -3.57 -12.45 3.78
CA CYS A 47 -2.95 -11.58 4.79
C CYS A 47 -3.55 -10.17 4.75
N LEU A 48 -3.27 -9.36 5.78
CA LEU A 48 -3.74 -7.97 5.86
C LEU A 48 -2.63 -7.04 5.37
N ILE A 49 -2.78 -6.54 4.16
CA ILE A 49 -1.78 -5.72 3.50
C ILE A 49 -2.11 -4.24 3.68
N GLY A 50 -1.23 -3.51 4.36
CA GLY A 50 -1.22 -2.06 4.44
C GLY A 50 -0.41 -1.45 3.31
N MET A 51 -0.93 -0.39 2.69
CA MET A 51 -0.21 0.41 1.71
C MET A 51 -0.55 1.89 1.87
N GLU A 52 0.38 2.80 1.60
CA GLU A 52 0.02 4.21 1.47
C GLU A 52 -0.87 4.44 0.23
N ALA A 53 -1.93 5.23 0.41
CA ALA A 53 -2.85 5.60 -0.66
C ALA A 53 -2.18 6.59 -1.63
N CYS A 54 -1.68 6.06 -2.75
CA CYS A 54 -1.17 6.83 -3.88
C CYS A 54 -1.84 6.38 -5.21
N GLY A 55 -1.52 7.05 -6.32
CA GLY A 55 -2.10 6.71 -7.64
C GLY A 55 -1.89 5.26 -8.06
N GLY A 56 -0.69 4.71 -7.81
CA GLY A 56 -0.34 3.33 -8.13
C GLY A 56 -0.90 2.30 -7.13
N SER A 57 -1.18 2.71 -5.88
CA SER A 57 -1.64 1.81 -4.83
C SER A 57 -2.99 1.17 -5.14
N HIS A 58 -3.86 1.87 -5.86
CA HIS A 58 -5.19 1.37 -6.22
C HIS A 58 -5.13 0.16 -7.15
N HIS A 59 -4.23 0.16 -8.14
CA HIS A 59 -4.03 -0.99 -9.02
C HIS A 59 -3.55 -2.20 -8.22
N TRP A 60 -2.51 -2.05 -7.41
CA TRP A 60 -2.00 -3.13 -6.58
C TRP A 60 -3.02 -3.65 -5.58
N ALA A 61 -3.81 -2.77 -4.97
CA ALA A 61 -4.86 -3.18 -4.07
C ALA A 61 -5.90 -4.07 -4.76
N ARG A 62 -6.32 -3.74 -6.00
CA ARG A 62 -7.23 -4.59 -6.78
C ARG A 62 -6.61 -5.95 -7.09
N GLU A 63 -5.36 -5.99 -7.55
CA GLU A 63 -4.69 -7.26 -7.88
C GLU A 63 -4.49 -8.14 -6.64
N LEU A 64 -4.07 -7.57 -5.52
CA LEU A 64 -3.91 -8.30 -4.25
C LEU A 64 -5.25 -8.81 -3.70
N GLN A 65 -6.33 -8.04 -3.88
CA GLN A 65 -7.68 -8.48 -3.51
C GLN A 65 -8.16 -9.68 -4.34
N LYS A 66 -7.81 -9.74 -5.64
CA LYS A 66 -8.11 -10.91 -6.50
C LYS A 66 -7.40 -12.19 -6.01
N LEU A 67 -6.22 -12.04 -5.41
CA LEU A 67 -5.48 -13.15 -4.77
C LEU A 67 -6.04 -13.54 -3.39
N GLY A 68 -7.10 -12.88 -2.91
CA GLY A 68 -7.75 -13.19 -1.64
C GLY A 68 -7.17 -12.44 -0.42
N HIS A 69 -6.19 -11.56 -0.61
CA HIS A 69 -5.66 -10.75 0.50
C HIS A 69 -6.61 -9.61 0.87
N LYS A 70 -6.59 -9.24 2.15
CA LYS A 70 -7.31 -8.06 2.64
C LYS A 70 -6.40 -6.84 2.55
N VAL A 71 -6.75 -5.88 1.70
CA VAL A 71 -5.92 -4.67 1.52
C VAL A 71 -6.54 -3.47 2.23
N ARG A 72 -5.72 -2.69 2.93
CA ARG A 72 -6.06 -1.40 3.54
C ARG A 72 -5.15 -0.31 2.99
N LEU A 73 -5.73 0.60 2.21
CA LEU A 73 -5.05 1.82 1.80
C LEU A 73 -5.13 2.86 2.93
N LEU A 74 -3.98 3.42 3.31
CA LEU A 74 -3.85 4.35 4.44
C LEU A 74 -3.54 5.76 3.93
N LYS A 75 -4.05 6.78 4.62
CA LYS A 75 -3.72 8.17 4.29
C LYS A 75 -2.24 8.42 4.62
N GLY A 76 -1.48 9.01 3.70
CA GLY A 76 -0.06 9.33 3.91
C GLY A 76 0.22 10.12 5.19
N ARG A 77 -0.64 11.11 5.51
CA ARG A 77 -0.53 11.87 6.77
C ARG A 77 -0.62 10.99 8.02
N PHE A 78 -1.43 9.94 7.98
CA PHE A 78 -1.56 9.00 9.08
C PHE A 78 -0.34 8.08 9.17
N VAL A 79 0.11 7.51 8.05
CA VAL A 79 1.34 6.69 7.99
C VAL A 79 2.56 7.47 8.50
N LYS A 80 2.69 8.74 8.11
CA LYS A 80 3.80 9.61 8.52
C LYS A 80 3.95 9.74 10.04
N ALA A 81 2.87 9.60 10.81
CA ALA A 81 2.93 9.64 12.27
C ALA A 81 3.65 8.43 12.90
N PHE A 82 3.83 7.35 12.14
CA PHE A 82 4.49 6.10 12.58
C PHE A 82 5.91 5.95 12.03
N VAL A 83 6.38 6.89 11.20
CA VAL A 83 7.75 6.85 10.67
C VAL A 83 8.72 7.20 11.78
N MET A 84 9.64 6.29 12.07
CA MET A 84 10.67 6.46 13.09
C MET A 84 12.05 6.62 12.42
N GLY A 85 12.77 7.67 12.80
CA GLY A 85 14.13 7.93 12.31
C GLY A 85 14.18 8.53 10.91
N ASN A 86 15.26 8.22 10.18
CA ASN A 86 15.52 8.78 8.86
C ASN A 86 14.68 8.10 7.78
N LYS A 87 14.37 8.86 6.73
CA LYS A 87 13.59 8.36 5.59
C LYS A 87 14.37 7.29 4.82
N ASN A 88 13.81 6.09 4.74
CA ASN A 88 14.20 5.02 3.81
C ASN A 88 13.01 4.08 3.61
N ASP A 89 13.06 3.28 2.53
CA ASP A 89 11.95 2.42 2.14
C ASP A 89 11.57 1.39 3.24
N VAL A 90 12.56 0.89 3.99
CA VAL A 90 12.36 -0.05 5.11
C VAL A 90 11.55 0.59 6.23
N MET A 91 11.90 1.81 6.63
CA MET A 91 11.20 2.56 7.67
C MET A 91 9.80 2.97 7.20
N ASP A 92 9.62 3.29 5.93
CA ASP A 92 8.31 3.61 5.35
C ASP A 92 7.41 2.36 5.35
N ALA A 93 7.91 1.19 4.93
CA ALA A 93 7.16 -0.08 5.00
C ALA A 93 6.82 -0.49 6.44
N ARG A 94 7.75 -0.30 7.38
CA ARG A 94 7.52 -0.54 8.81
C ARG A 94 6.47 0.40 9.40
N ALA A 95 6.49 1.68 9.04
CA ALA A 95 5.48 2.64 9.45
C ALA A 95 4.09 2.24 8.93
N ILE A 96 3.99 1.78 7.69
CA ILE A 96 2.75 1.26 7.11
C ILE A 96 2.27 0.01 7.87
N TRP A 97 3.18 -0.90 8.22
CA TRP A 97 2.88 -2.09 9.03
C TRP A 97 2.35 -1.73 10.43
N LEU A 98 2.92 -0.73 11.09
CA LEU A 98 2.40 -0.24 12.38
C LEU A 98 1.02 0.41 12.21
N ALA A 99 0.86 1.23 11.18
CA ALA A 99 -0.34 2.01 10.93
C ALA A 99 -1.54 1.13 10.52
N VAL A 100 -1.33 0.03 9.78
CA VAL A 100 -2.43 -0.83 9.30
C VAL A 100 -3.14 -1.57 10.42
N GLN A 101 -2.44 -1.78 11.54
CA GLN A 101 -2.95 -2.44 12.74
C GLN A 101 -3.86 -1.53 13.58
N GLN A 102 -3.79 -0.22 13.38
CA GLN A 102 -4.58 0.75 14.13
C GLN A 102 -6.05 0.76 13.67
N PRO A 103 -7.01 1.10 14.55
CA PRO A 103 -8.43 1.15 14.24
C PRO A 103 -8.80 2.42 13.46
N VAL A 104 -8.24 2.59 12.25
CA VAL A 104 -8.48 3.77 11.40
C VAL A 104 -9.27 3.44 10.14
N LYS A 105 -10.01 4.44 9.65
CA LYS A 105 -10.75 4.34 8.38
C LYS A 105 -9.77 4.28 7.21
N SER A 106 -9.81 3.17 6.46
CA SER A 106 -9.06 3.01 5.22
C SER A 106 -9.63 3.88 4.09
N VAL A 107 -8.77 4.26 3.16
CA VAL A 107 -9.17 4.84 1.88
C VAL A 107 -9.79 3.73 1.02
N ALA A 108 -10.93 4.01 0.40
CA ALA A 108 -11.57 3.05 -0.50
C ALA A 108 -10.67 2.77 -1.71
N VAL A 109 -10.57 1.49 -2.08
CA VAL A 109 -9.92 1.05 -3.32
C VAL A 109 -10.84 1.47 -4.47
N LYS A 110 -10.33 2.33 -5.35
CA LYS A 110 -11.11 2.81 -6.50
C LYS A 110 -11.08 1.78 -7.62
N SER A 111 -12.19 1.65 -8.35
CA SER A 111 -12.22 0.95 -9.63
C SER A 111 -11.42 1.73 -10.69
N GLU A 112 -11.20 1.11 -11.84
CA GLU A 112 -10.47 1.75 -12.94
C GLU A 112 -11.26 2.92 -13.51
N GLU A 113 -12.57 2.75 -13.65
CA GLU A 113 -13.51 3.79 -14.09
C GLU A 113 -13.49 4.97 -13.12
N GLN A 114 -13.54 4.70 -11.80
CA GLN A 114 -13.45 5.75 -10.78
C GLN A 114 -12.10 6.50 -10.82
N GLN A 115 -10.99 5.80 -11.09
CA GLN A 115 -9.69 6.46 -11.27
C GLN A 115 -9.64 7.29 -12.56
N ALA A 116 -10.22 6.79 -13.66
CA ALA A 116 -10.30 7.51 -14.92
C ALA A 116 -11.12 8.79 -14.79
N THR A 117 -12.31 8.73 -14.16
CA THR A 117 -13.14 9.91 -13.89
C THR A 117 -12.40 10.93 -13.03
N LEU A 118 -11.68 10.50 -12.00
CA LEU A 118 -10.85 11.39 -11.19
C LEU A 118 -9.74 12.06 -12.02
N GLY A 119 -9.11 11.30 -12.94
CA GLY A 119 -8.13 11.82 -13.88
C GLY A 119 -8.69 12.94 -14.76
N LEU A 120 -9.87 12.73 -15.37
CA LEU A 120 -10.56 13.74 -16.17
C LEU A 120 -10.84 15.01 -15.35
N HIS A 121 -11.30 14.86 -14.11
CA HIS A 121 -11.54 16.00 -13.23
C HIS A 121 -10.26 16.79 -12.94
N ARG A 122 -9.14 16.10 -12.67
CA ARG A 122 -7.83 16.74 -12.45
C ARG A 122 -7.32 17.46 -13.70
N MET A 123 -7.46 16.87 -14.88
CA MET A 123 -7.10 17.52 -16.15
C MET A 123 -7.91 18.80 -16.38
N ARG A 124 -9.23 18.75 -16.18
CA ARG A 124 -10.08 19.94 -16.27
C ARG A 124 -9.66 21.02 -15.27
N GLN A 125 -9.43 20.66 -14.01
CA GLN A 125 -8.96 21.62 -12.99
C GLN A 125 -7.65 22.29 -13.43
N GLN A 126 -6.72 21.53 -14.01
CA GLN A 126 -5.45 22.06 -14.49
C GLN A 126 -5.64 23.03 -15.66
N LEU A 127 -6.49 22.70 -16.64
CA LEU A 127 -6.80 23.59 -17.76
C LEU A 127 -7.47 24.89 -17.32
N VAL A 128 -8.35 24.84 -16.31
CA VAL A 128 -8.94 26.05 -15.72
C VAL A 128 -7.86 26.95 -15.11
N LYS A 129 -6.93 26.39 -14.34
CA LYS A 129 -5.79 27.13 -13.76
C LYS A 129 -4.83 27.72 -14.79
N PHE A 130 -4.74 27.15 -15.99
CA PHE A 130 -3.93 27.73 -17.06
C PHE A 130 -4.65 28.88 -17.78
N ARG A 131 -5.99 28.92 -17.71
CA ARG A 131 -6.80 29.97 -18.30
C ARG A 131 -6.94 31.20 -17.40
N THR A 132 -6.94 31.01 -16.07
CA THR A 132 -7.12 32.06 -15.05
C THR A 132 -5.82 32.29 -14.29
#